data_AF-A0A366I9Y1-F1
#
_entry.id   AF-A0A366I9Y1-F1
#
_cell.length_a   1.000
_cell.length_b   1.000
_cell.length_c   1.000
_cell.angle_alpha   90.00
_cell.angle_beta   90.00
_cell.angle_gamma   90.00
#
_symmetry.space_group_name_H-M   'P 1'
#
loop_
_entity.id
_entity.type
_entity.pdbx_description
1 polymer ?
#
loop_
_entity_poly.entity_id
_entity_poly.type
_entity_poly.pdbx_seq_one_letter_code
_entity_poly.pdbx_strand_id
1 'polypeptide(L)'
;MVTIDEAHCISQWRLDFRPYYKEIPEFIKTLSNRPIASAYTATATKEVVEEIIKLIELQNPVKSIIGFDRPNLFYQVVKTSDQYSYRIMIRGSNRSAIFYEKRKR
;
A
#
# COMPACT_ATOMS: atom_id res chain seq x y z
N MET A 1 16.93 16.32 -2.78
CA MET A 1 15.69 15.64 -3.20
C MET A 1 15.12 14.91 -1.99
N VAL A 2 13.80 14.88 -1.83
CA VAL A 2 13.10 14.14 -0.78
C VAL A 2 12.19 13.11 -1.46
N THR A 3 12.21 11.88 -0.94
CA THR A 3 11.43 10.77 -1.46
C THR A 3 10.63 10.14 -0.33
N ILE A 4 9.32 10.00 -0.54
CA ILE A 4 8.39 9.41 0.41
C ILE A 4 7.98 8.05 -0.15
N ASP A 5 8.41 6.98 0.52
CA ASP A 5 7.95 5.62 0.22
C ASP A 5 6.67 5.30 1.01
N GLU A 6 5.91 4.31 0.57
CA GLU A 6 4.60 3.94 1.13
C GLU A 6 3.69 5.15 1.38
N ALA A 7 3.66 6.08 0.43
CA ALA A 7 3.01 7.37 0.57
C ALA A 7 1.50 7.28 0.90
N HIS A 8 0.87 6.13 0.63
CA HIS A 8 -0.51 5.86 1.03
C HIS A 8 -0.75 5.95 2.55
N CYS A 9 0.29 5.79 3.38
CA CYS A 9 0.22 5.93 4.83
C CYS A 9 -0.19 7.33 5.32
N ILE A 10 -0.12 8.37 4.47
CA ILE A 10 -0.56 9.73 4.82
C ILE A 10 -2.09 9.87 4.88
N SER A 11 -2.83 8.99 4.18
CA SER A 11 -4.28 9.03 4.09
C SER A 11 -4.93 8.38 5.32
N GLN A 12 -5.72 9.16 6.06
CA GLN A 12 -6.37 8.71 7.31
C GLN A 12 -7.48 7.66 7.11
N TRP A 13 -7.94 7.49 5.87
CA TRP A 13 -8.98 6.52 5.53
C TRP A 13 -8.42 5.13 5.23
N ARG A 14 -7.09 4.96 5.28
CA ARG A 14 -6.41 3.68 5.10
C ARG A 14 -6.15 2.99 6.43
N LEU A 15 -6.23 1.65 6.40
CA LEU A 15 -5.90 0.79 7.53
C LEU A 15 -4.45 1.00 8.02
N ASP A 16 -3.55 1.37 7.11
CA ASP A 16 -2.14 1.60 7.38
C ASP A 16 -1.79 3.09 7.59
N PHE A 17 -2.76 3.90 8.03
CA PHE A 17 -2.51 5.31 8.34
C PHE A 17 -1.42 5.49 9.41
N ARG A 18 -0.45 6.35 9.13
CA ARG A 18 0.63 6.73 10.07
C ARG A 18 0.57 8.23 10.34
N PRO A 19 0.19 8.67 11.56
CA PRO A 19 0.06 10.09 11.89
C PRO A 19 1.27 10.95 11.54
N TYR A 20 2.49 10.43 11.77
CA TYR A 20 3.75 11.12 11.48
C TYR A 20 3.95 11.48 9.99
N TYR A 21 3.27 10.81 9.05
CA TYR A 21 3.34 11.21 7.63
C TYR A 21 2.75 12.61 7.40
N LYS A 22 1.87 13.09 8.28
CA LYS A 22 1.32 14.46 8.21
C LYS A 22 2.35 15.54 8.53
N GLU A 23 3.50 15.18 9.11
CA GLU A 23 4.59 16.12 9.44
C GLU A 23 5.56 16.35 8.27
N ILE A 24 5.53 15.49 7.25
CA ILE A 24 6.38 15.58 6.05
C ILE A 24 6.32 16.96 5.36
N PRO A 25 5.15 17.59 5.16
CA PRO A 25 5.07 18.89 4.49
C PRO A 25 5.77 19.98 5.29
N GLU A 26 5.60 19.98 6.61
CA GLU A 26 6.27 20.93 7.50
C GLU A 26 7.78 20.69 7.50
N PHE A 27 8.23 19.43 7.55
CA PHE A 27 9.65 19.11 7.36
C PHE A 27 10.21 19.65 6.03
N ILE A 28 9.49 19.51 4.93
CA ILE A 28 9.92 20.03 3.62
C ILE A 28 10.04 21.57 3.65
N LYS A 29 9.16 22.26 4.40
CA LYS A 29 9.17 23.73 4.56
C LYS A 29 10.33 24.24 5.41
N THR A 30 10.90 23.44 6.33
CA THR A 30 12.04 23.87 7.15
C THR A 30 13.36 23.89 6.40
N LEU A 31 13.42 23.25 5.22
CA LEU A 31 14.61 23.24 4.38
C LEU A 31 14.80 24.60 3.69
N SER A 32 16.05 25.07 3.60
CA SER A 32 16.38 26.41 3.08
C SER A 32 15.84 26.68 1.67
N ASN A 33 15.72 25.63 0.86
CA ASN A 33 15.04 25.65 -0.44
C ASN A 33 14.14 24.42 -0.52
N ARG A 34 12.97 24.57 -1.16
CA ARG A 34 12.07 23.43 -1.38
C ARG A 34 12.76 22.41 -2.29
N PRO A 35 13.06 21.19 -1.81
CA PRO A 35 13.64 20.16 -2.65
C PRO A 35 12.63 19.63 -3.67
N ILE A 36 13.13 19.01 -4.74
CA ILE A 36 12.31 18.09 -5.54
C ILE A 36 11.76 17.01 -4.60
N ALA A 37 10.44 16.86 -4.59
CA ALA A 37 9.72 15.88 -3.77
C ALA A 37 9.08 14.82 -4.68
N SER A 38 9.18 13.56 -4.27
CA SER A 38 8.60 12.41 -4.98
C SER A 38 7.92 11.47 -4.00
N ALA A 39 6.84 10.82 -4.42
CA ALA A 39 6.05 9.92 -3.58
C ALA A 39 5.78 8.61 -4.32
N TYR A 40 6.01 7.48 -3.65
CA TYR A 40 5.88 6.14 -4.21
C TYR A 40 4.97 5.29 -3.33
N THR A 41 4.15 4.46 -3.96
CA THR A 41 3.34 3.45 -3.29
C THR A 41 2.93 2.39 -4.30
N ALA A 42 2.88 1.12 -3.87
CA ALA A 42 2.37 0.04 -4.71
C ALA A 42 0.84 0.03 -4.76
N THR A 43 0.17 0.51 -3.70
CA THR A 43 -1.27 0.45 -3.54
C THR A 43 -1.84 1.84 -3.25
N ALA A 44 -2.62 2.38 -4.19
CA ALA A 44 -3.40 3.60 -3.99
C ALA A 44 -4.58 3.64 -4.95
N THR A 45 -5.76 4.03 -4.46
CA THR A 45 -6.88 4.40 -5.33
C THR A 45 -6.67 5.82 -5.84
N LYS A 46 -7.45 6.23 -6.85
CA LYS A 46 -7.36 7.59 -7.42
C LYS A 46 -7.52 8.67 -6.36
N GLU A 47 -8.45 8.48 -5.43
CA GLU A 47 -8.73 9.41 -4.33
C GLU A 47 -7.51 9.54 -3.41
N VAL A 48 -6.83 8.42 -3.12
CA VAL A 48 -5.61 8.44 -2.30
C VAL A 48 -4.44 9.09 -3.03
N VAL A 49 -4.32 8.93 -4.35
CA VAL A 49 -3.32 9.66 -5.13
C VAL A 49 -3.53 11.17 -5.01
N GLU A 50 -4.76 11.65 -5.13
CA GLU A 50 -5.06 13.08 -4.95
C GLU A 50 -4.81 13.56 -3.52
N GLU A 51 -5.14 12.74 -2.51
CA GLU A 51 -4.80 13.05 -1.11
C GLU A 51 -3.28 13.12 -0.90
N ILE A 52 -2.48 12.20 -1.45
CA ILE A 52 -1.02 12.23 -1.36
C ILE A 52 -0.48 13.53 -1.95
N ILE A 53 -0.93 13.91 -3.14
CA ILE A 53 -0.49 15.14 -3.82
C ILE A 53 -0.81 16.36 -2.97
N LYS A 54 -2.05 16.43 -2.47
CA LYS A 54 -2.53 17.55 -1.65
C LYS A 54 -1.78 17.62 -0.31
N LEU A 55 -1.69 16.50 0.40
CA LEU A 55 -1.16 16.46 1.77
C LEU A 55 0.36 16.63 1.78
N ILE A 56 1.11 16.06 0.82
CA ILE A 56 2.57 16.26 0.69
C ILE A 56 2.91 17.62 0.04
N GLU A 57 1.90 18.33 -0.48
CA GLU A 57 2.05 19.59 -1.23
C GLU A 57 2.92 19.43 -2.49
N LEU A 58 2.78 18.30 -3.21
CA LEU A 58 3.54 18.05 -4.44
C LEU A 58 3.21 19.12 -5.51
N GLN A 59 4.25 19.70 -6.10
CA GLN A 59 4.13 20.81 -7.05
C GLN A 59 4.07 20.26 -8.47
N ASN A 60 2.90 20.36 -9.12
CA ASN A 60 2.65 19.86 -10.49
C ASN A 60 3.30 18.49 -10.80
N PRO A 61 3.02 17.44 -10.00
CA PRO A 61 3.74 16.17 -10.11
C PRO A 61 3.35 15.43 -11.39
N VAL A 62 4.33 14.78 -12.02
CA VAL A 62 4.07 13.75 -13.03
C VAL A 62 3.44 12.54 -12.33
N LYS A 63 2.27 12.10 -12.81
CA LYS A 63 1.57 10.92 -12.29
C LYS A 63 1.87 9.73 -13.20
N SER A 64 2.60 8.74 -12.68
CA SER A 64 2.84 7.46 -13.36
C SER A 64 2.13 6.35 -12.61
N ILE A 65 0.99 5.90 -13.14
CA ILE A 65 0.15 4.86 -12.51
C ILE A 65 0.16 3.64 -13.42
N ILE A 66 0.72 2.54 -12.92
CA ILE A 66 0.70 1.24 -13.60
C ILE A 66 -0.51 0.42 -13.17
N GLY A 67 -1.01 -0.43 -14.08
CA GLY A 67 -2.12 -1.33 -13.78
C GLY A 67 -1.77 -2.33 -12.66
N PHE A 68 -2.78 -2.74 -11.90
CA PHE A 68 -2.63 -3.70 -10.79
C PHE A 68 -2.84 -5.16 -11.20
N ASP A 69 -3.25 -5.40 -12.45
CA ASP A 69 -3.56 -6.75 -12.92
C ASP A 69 -2.32 -7.63 -12.94
N ARG A 70 -2.51 -8.88 -12.53
CA ARG A 70 -1.48 -9.91 -12.46
C ARG A 70 -2.02 -11.15 -13.18
N PRO A 71 -1.88 -11.23 -14.51
CA PRO A 71 -2.49 -12.29 -15.31
C PRO A 71 -1.97 -13.69 -14.95
N ASN A 72 -0.85 -13.76 -14.22
CA ASN A 72 -0.26 -14.98 -13.70
C ASN A 72 -0.87 -15.45 -12.36
N LEU A 73 -1.85 -14.74 -11.79
CA LEU A 73 -2.53 -15.11 -10.55
C LEU A 73 -3.93 -15.65 -10.82
N PHE A 74 -4.25 -16.80 -10.24
CA PHE A 74 -5.59 -17.37 -10.23
C PHE A 74 -6.26 -17.11 -8.88
N TYR A 75 -7.45 -16.50 -8.91
CA TYR A 75 -8.24 -16.20 -7.71
C TYR A 75 -9.34 -17.24 -7.54
N GLN A 76 -9.40 -17.91 -6.38
CA GLN A 76 -10.40 -18.92 -6.07
C GLN A 76 -11.02 -18.67 -4.70
N VAL A 77 -12.34 -18.84 -4.59
CA VAL A 77 -13.07 -18.87 -3.33
C VAL A 77 -13.59 -20.28 -3.12
N VAL A 78 -13.22 -20.90 -2.00
CA VAL A 78 -13.67 -22.26 -1.62
C VAL A 78 -14.49 -22.18 -0.35
N LYS A 79 -15.75 -22.59 -0.42
CA LYS A 79 -16.62 -22.73 0.75
C LYS A 79 -16.42 -24.14 1.32
N THR A 80 -15.85 -24.25 2.51
CA THR A 80 -15.60 -25.53 3.17
C THR A 80 -16.19 -25.54 4.58
N SER A 81 -16.78 -26.67 4.98
CA SER A 81 -17.18 -26.95 6.37
C SER A 81 -16.00 -27.34 7.25
N ASP A 82 -14.89 -27.78 6.63
CA ASP A 82 -13.65 -28.16 7.30
C ASP A 82 -12.46 -27.40 6.69
N GLN A 83 -12.09 -26.29 7.33
CA GLN A 83 -10.95 -25.47 6.92
C GLN A 83 -9.60 -26.15 7.19
N TYR A 84 -9.53 -27.07 8.15
CA TYR A 84 -8.28 -27.72 8.55
C TYR A 84 -7.82 -28.70 7.48
N SER A 85 -8.71 -29.60 7.04
CA SER A 85 -8.39 -30.58 5.99
C SER A 85 -8.00 -29.91 4.67
N TYR A 86 -8.67 -28.81 4.31
CA TYR A 86 -8.34 -28.03 3.12
C TYR A 86 -6.91 -27.43 3.20
N ARG A 87 -6.49 -26.92 4.36
CA ARG A 87 -5.11 -26.42 4.56
C ARG A 87 -4.06 -27.53 4.44
N ILE A 88 -4.33 -28.71 4.99
CA ILE A 88 -3.43 -29.86 4.88
C ILE A 88 -3.27 -30.28 3.42
N MET A 89 -4.37 -30.32 2.66
CA MET A 89 -4.34 -30.61 1.22
C MET A 89 -3.44 -29.63 0.46
N ILE A 90 -3.54 -28.32 0.73
CA ILE A 90 -2.68 -27.31 0.07
C ILE A 90 -1.21 -27.52 0.46
N ARG A 91 -0.92 -27.81 1.74
CA ARG A 91 0.46 -28.04 2.22
C ARG A 91 1.12 -29.25 1.58
N GLY A 92 0.35 -30.26 1.18
CA GLY A 92 0.87 -31.45 0.50
C GLY A 92 1.41 -31.20 -0.92
N SER A 93 1.22 -30.00 -1.49
CA SER A 93 1.55 -29.70 -2.89
C SER A 93 3.05 -29.55 -3.22
N ASN A 94 3.96 -29.71 -2.25
CA ASN A 94 5.41 -29.51 -2.39
C ASN A 94 5.82 -28.16 -3.04
N ARG A 95 4.97 -27.13 -2.89
CA ARG A 95 5.18 -25.76 -3.38
C ARG A 95 5.25 -24.80 -2.19
N SER A 96 6.01 -23.72 -2.36
CA SER A 96 6.03 -22.62 -1.39
C SER A 96 4.65 -21.93 -1.33
N ALA A 97 4.16 -21.68 -0.12
CA ALA A 97 2.86 -21.06 0.11
C ALA A 97 2.89 -20.15 1.34
N ILE A 98 2.06 -19.11 1.32
CA ILE A 98 1.82 -18.20 2.45
C ILE A 98 0.39 -18.43 2.95
N PHE A 99 0.23 -18.66 4.25
CA PHE A 99 -1.07 -18.82 4.90
C PHE A 99 -1.33 -17.65 5.84
N TYR A 100 -2.36 -16.85 5.55
CA TYR A 100 -2.84 -15.81 6.45
C TYR A 100 -3.99 -16.35 7.30
N GLU A 101 -3.90 -16.17 8.62
CA GLU A 101 -4.94 -16.56 9.57
C GLU A 101 -5.22 -15.37 10.50
N LYS A 102 -6.51 -15.05 10.71
CA LYS A 102 -6.89 -13.98 11.64
C LYS A 102 -6.59 -14.46 13.06
N ARG A 103 -5.87 -13.67 13.86
CA ARG A 103 -5.68 -13.98 15.29
C ARG A 103 -7.05 -14.18 15.96
N LYS A 104 -7.19 -15.29 16.69
CA LYS A 104 -8.28 -15.45 17.66
C LYS A 104 -8.08 -14.41 18.76
N ARG A 105 -9.11 -13.60 19.02
CA ARG A 105 -9.17 -12.76 20.23
C ARG A 105 -9.39 -13.65 21.44
#